data_AF-A0A7X7K4K3-F1
#
_entry.id   AF-A0A7X7K4K3-F1
#
_cell.length_a   1.000
_cell.length_b   1.000
_cell.length_c   1.000
_cell.angle_alpha   90.00
_cell.angle_beta   90.00
_cell.angle_gamma   90.00
#
_symmetry.space_group_name_H-M   'P 1'
#
loop_
_entity.id
_entity.type
_entity.pdbx_description
1 polymer ?
#
loop_
_entity_poly.entity_id
_entity_poly.type
_entity_poly.pdbx_seq_one_letter_code
_entity_poly.pdbx_strand_id
1 'polypeptide(L)'
;MRNELKARIEAIQDDQGRPMGSVAFKPEEVYRRIRTPQEGGSIPPDLMVYFGNLNWRSVGSFGFSDLYTFENDTGPDDANHDQHGVFILWDPRHNHQGQAIDGLQLMDVTPTVLDVMGVPIPEGIQGRVVPR
;
A
#
# COMPACT_ATOMS: atom_id res chain seq x y z
N MET A 1 24.62 -6.74 0.34
CA MET A 1 23.81 -7.09 -0.84
C MET A 1 22.46 -6.39 -0.87
N ARG A 2 21.44 -6.71 -0.04
CA ARG A 2 20.11 -6.04 -0.13
C ARG A 2 20.14 -4.51 -0.05
N ASN A 3 20.96 -3.93 0.83
CA ASN A 3 21.12 -2.47 0.92
C ASN A 3 21.70 -1.84 -0.35
N GLU A 4 22.63 -2.54 -1.00
CA GLU A 4 23.23 -2.08 -2.25
C GLU A 4 22.21 -2.13 -3.40
N LEU A 5 21.43 -3.21 -3.49
CA LEU A 5 20.36 -3.33 -4.48
C LEU A 5 19.29 -2.25 -4.28
N LYS A 6 18.85 -2.04 -3.03
CA LYS A 6 17.94 -0.94 -2.68
C LYS A 6 18.49 0.40 -3.18
N ALA A 7 19.72 0.75 -2.84
CA ALA A 7 20.34 2.01 -3.26
C ALA A 7 20.44 2.15 -4.79
N ARG A 8 20.77 1.08 -5.51
CA ARG A 8 20.83 1.08 -6.98
C ARG A 8 19.46 1.26 -7.62
N ILE A 9 18.42 0.63 -7.06
CA ILE A 9 17.04 0.76 -7.53
C ILE A 9 16.53 2.19 -7.30
N GLU A 10 16.79 2.76 -6.13
CA GLU A 10 16.40 4.13 -5.79
C GLU A 10 17.15 5.18 -6.64
N ALA A 11 18.31 4.83 -7.20
CA ALA A 11 19.09 5.65 -8.12
C ALA A 11 18.70 5.52 -9.60
N ILE A 12 17.71 4.68 -9.95
CA ILE A 12 17.22 4.56 -11.33
C ILE A 12 16.71 5.92 -11.80
N GLN A 13 17.09 6.29 -13.03
CA GLN A 13 16.66 7.53 -13.67
C GLN A 13 15.39 7.30 -14.49
N ASP A 14 14.62 8.34 -14.79
CA ASP A 14 13.50 8.29 -15.72
C ASP A 14 13.97 8.34 -17.18
N ASP A 15 13.02 8.40 -18.12
CA ASP A 15 13.24 8.55 -19.56
C ASP A 15 13.99 9.84 -19.94
N GLN A 16 14.06 10.82 -19.04
CA GLN A 16 14.73 12.10 -19.23
C GLN A 16 16.08 12.18 -18.51
N GLY A 17 16.54 11.07 -17.91
CA GLY A 17 17.80 11.01 -17.16
C GLY A 17 17.74 11.68 -15.78
N ARG A 18 16.55 12.05 -15.29
CA ARG A 18 16.36 12.62 -13.94
C ARG A 18 16.15 11.49 -12.94
N PRO A 19 16.44 11.66 -11.64
CA PRO A 19 16.08 10.66 -10.64
C PRO A 19 14.59 10.30 -10.73
N MET A 20 14.27 9.02 -10.91
CA MET A 20 12.89 8.58 -11.08
C MET A 20 12.05 8.81 -9.80
N GLY A 21 12.69 8.81 -8.63
CA GLY A 21 12.00 8.88 -7.33
C GLY A 21 11.49 7.52 -6.85
N SER A 22 12.10 6.43 -7.31
CA SER A 22 11.77 5.07 -6.88
C SER A 22 12.11 4.85 -5.41
N VAL A 23 11.31 4.03 -4.73
CA VAL A 23 11.55 3.63 -3.33
C VAL A 23 11.51 2.12 -3.23
N ALA A 24 12.46 1.52 -2.51
CA ALA A 24 12.49 0.09 -2.27
C ALA A 24 12.46 -0.20 -0.78
N PHE A 25 11.47 -0.95 -0.29
CA PHE A 25 11.32 -1.30 1.12
C PHE A 25 11.78 -2.72 1.38
N LYS A 26 12.42 -2.95 2.54
CA LYS A 26 12.53 -4.32 3.05
C LYS A 26 11.27 -4.67 3.83
N PRO A 27 10.79 -5.92 3.80
CA PRO A 27 9.62 -6.33 4.56
C PRO A 27 9.70 -5.95 6.05
N GLU A 28 10.87 -6.12 6.67
CA GLU A 28 11.09 -5.81 8.09
C GLU A 28 11.07 -4.31 8.43
N GLU A 29 11.11 -3.42 7.43
CA GLU A 29 11.02 -1.97 7.61
C GLU A 29 9.56 -1.50 7.66
N VAL A 30 8.62 -2.29 7.13
CA VAL A 30 7.22 -1.88 6.92
C VAL A 30 6.25 -2.73 7.74
N TYR A 31 6.44 -4.04 7.77
CA TYR A 31 5.55 -4.94 8.50
C TYR A 31 5.93 -5.03 9.97
N ARG A 32 4.96 -4.84 10.86
CA ARG A 32 5.12 -5.06 12.31
C ARG A 32 5.63 -6.46 12.65
N ARG A 33 5.19 -7.47 11.87
CA ARG A 33 5.63 -8.87 12.00
C ARG A 33 5.52 -9.56 10.65
N ILE A 34 6.58 -10.26 10.27
CA ILE A 34 6.59 -11.19 9.13
C ILE A 34 6.26 -12.58 9.68
N ARG A 35 5.18 -13.19 9.17
CA ARG A 35 4.79 -14.58 9.54
C ARG A 35 5.47 -15.56 8.62
N THR A 36 5.87 -16.70 9.15
CA THR A 36 6.42 -17.80 8.33
C THR A 36 5.30 -18.63 7.69
N PRO A 37 5.59 -19.45 6.67
CA PRO A 37 4.63 -20.42 6.15
C PRO A 37 4.03 -21.35 7.21
N GLN A 38 4.81 -21.73 8.23
CA GLN A 38 4.34 -22.56 9.34
C GLN A 38 3.33 -21.82 10.24
N GLU A 39 3.38 -20.48 10.28
CA GLU A 39 2.45 -19.62 11.01
C GLU A 39 1.29 -19.13 10.12
N GLY A 40 1.12 -19.71 8.92
CA GLY A 40 0.11 -19.30 7.94
C GLY A 40 0.44 -18.00 7.19
N GLY A 41 1.71 -17.57 7.19
CA GLY A 41 2.21 -16.45 6.40
C GLY A 41 2.69 -16.86 5.01
N SER A 42 2.94 -15.87 4.15
CA SER A 42 3.64 -16.07 2.88
C SER A 42 5.14 -15.80 3.03
N ILE A 43 5.94 -16.33 2.11
CA ILE A 43 7.36 -15.95 2.01
C ILE A 43 7.40 -14.53 1.45
N PRO A 44 7.92 -13.53 2.19
CA PRO A 44 7.97 -12.17 1.69
C PRO A 44 9.04 -12.03 0.60
N PRO A 45 8.91 -11.06 -0.31
CA PRO A 45 9.99 -10.72 -1.24
C PRO A 45 11.19 -10.14 -0.49
N ASP A 46 12.39 -10.18 -1.08
CA ASP A 46 13.57 -9.53 -0.50
C ASP A 46 13.43 -8.00 -0.42
N LEU A 47 12.79 -7.41 -1.43
CA LEU A 47 12.50 -5.99 -1.57
C LEU A 47 11.12 -5.79 -2.20
N MET A 48 10.38 -4.80 -1.73
CA MET A 48 9.14 -4.30 -2.34
C MET A 48 9.45 -2.96 -2.99
N VAL A 49 9.26 -2.84 -4.30
CA VAL A 49 9.70 -1.66 -5.07
C VAL A 49 8.51 -0.90 -5.62
N TYR A 50 8.49 0.42 -5.39
CA TYR A 50 7.57 1.35 -6.01
C TYR A 50 8.37 2.27 -6.94
N PHE A 51 8.20 2.09 -8.25
CA PHE A 51 8.93 2.88 -9.24
C PHE A 51 8.35 4.28 -9.37
N GLY A 52 9.24 5.27 -9.32
CA GLY A 52 8.94 6.71 -9.33
C GLY A 52 7.76 7.13 -8.47
N ASN A 53 7.73 6.63 -7.23
CA ASN A 53 6.67 6.90 -6.27
C ASN A 53 5.27 6.70 -6.89
N LEU A 54 5.05 5.51 -7.48
CA LEU A 54 3.79 5.10 -8.13
C LEU A 54 3.49 5.80 -9.46
N ASN A 55 4.41 6.57 -10.04
CA ASN A 55 4.24 7.09 -11.41
C ASN A 55 4.70 6.12 -12.49
N TRP A 56 5.44 5.07 -12.10
CA TRP A 56 5.98 4.07 -13.01
C TRP A 56 5.63 2.66 -12.53
N ARG A 57 5.51 1.73 -13.46
CA ARG A 57 5.29 0.30 -13.18
C ARG A 57 6.23 -0.57 -13.99
N SER A 58 6.54 -1.76 -13.49
CA SER A 58 7.27 -2.77 -14.27
C SER A 58 6.35 -3.37 -15.33
N VAL A 59 6.88 -3.58 -16.54
CA VAL A 59 6.17 -4.30 -17.60
C VAL A 59 6.50 -5.80 -17.50
N GLY A 60 5.48 -6.65 -17.56
CA GLY A 60 5.63 -8.11 -17.41
C GLY A 60 6.10 -8.84 -18.67
N SER A 61 6.50 -8.11 -19.71
CA SER A 61 6.85 -8.63 -21.03
C SER A 61 8.24 -8.16 -21.46
N PHE A 62 8.85 -8.90 -22.38
CA PHE A 62 10.17 -8.60 -22.95
C PHE A 62 10.07 -8.34 -24.46
N GLY A 63 11.09 -7.70 -25.04
CA GLY A 63 11.18 -7.46 -26.50
C GLY A 63 10.76 -6.07 -26.96
N PHE A 64 10.57 -5.13 -26.04
CA PHE A 64 10.35 -3.71 -26.36
C PHE A 64 11.61 -3.07 -26.95
N SER A 65 11.44 -2.02 -27.76
CA SER A 65 12.54 -1.27 -28.36
C SER A 65 13.33 -0.44 -27.35
N ASP A 66 12.68 -0.06 -26.25
CA ASP A 66 13.17 0.87 -25.26
C ASP A 66 12.96 0.35 -23.84
N LEU A 67 13.75 0.89 -22.90
CA LEU A 67 13.66 0.53 -21.47
C LEU A 67 12.40 1.11 -20.81
N TYR A 68 11.95 2.27 -21.28
CA TYR A 68 10.76 2.95 -20.78
C TYR A 68 9.68 2.92 -21.87
N THR A 69 8.44 2.66 -21.45
CA THR A 69 7.27 2.74 -22.32
C THR A 69 6.19 3.54 -21.59
N PHE A 70 5.45 4.33 -22.37
CA PHE A 70 4.26 5.06 -21.92
C PHE A 70 2.97 4.32 -22.27
N GLU A 71 3.09 3.23 -23.03
CA GLU A 71 2.00 2.30 -23.29
C GLU A 71 2.02 1.16 -22.28
N ASN A 72 0.84 0.78 -21.84
CA ASN A 72 0.63 -0.41 -21.02
C ASN A 72 0.49 -1.65 -21.90
N ASP A 73 0.75 -2.81 -21.29
CA ASP A 73 0.51 -4.14 -21.85
C ASP A 73 -0.98 -4.54 -21.84
N THR A 74 -1.88 -3.73 -21.25
CA THR A 74 -3.24 -4.13 -20.86
C THR A 74 -4.36 -3.09 -21.06
N GLY A 75 -4.09 -1.91 -21.63
CA GLY A 75 -5.04 -0.80 -21.74
C GLY A 75 -4.94 0.22 -20.60
N PRO A 76 -5.47 1.46 -20.76
CA PRO A 76 -5.23 2.61 -19.88
C PRO A 76 -5.69 2.33 -18.45
N ASP A 77 -4.70 2.09 -17.59
CA ASP A 77 -4.87 2.05 -16.15
C ASP A 77 -4.02 3.16 -15.55
N ASP A 78 -4.62 4.34 -15.38
CA ASP A 78 -4.00 5.54 -14.81
C ASP A 78 -4.11 5.58 -13.28
N ALA A 79 -4.59 4.51 -12.64
CA ALA A 79 -4.82 4.48 -11.20
C ALA A 79 -3.85 3.52 -10.49
N ASN A 80 -2.60 3.95 -10.28
CA ASN A 80 -1.77 3.28 -9.28
C ASN A 80 -2.33 3.57 -7.88
N HIS A 81 -2.41 2.52 -7.06
CA HIS A 81 -2.89 2.64 -5.68
C HIS A 81 -2.00 3.57 -4.86
N ASP A 82 -2.57 4.63 -4.28
CA ASP A 82 -1.91 5.49 -3.30
C ASP A 82 -1.89 4.83 -1.91
N GLN A 83 -0.94 5.23 -1.07
CA GLN A 83 -0.82 4.85 0.33
C GLN A 83 -1.94 5.45 1.17
N HIS A 84 -2.51 6.58 0.73
CA HIS A 84 -3.64 7.22 1.38
C HIS A 84 -4.97 6.78 0.76
N GLY A 85 -5.89 6.36 1.63
CA GLY A 85 -7.27 6.03 1.25
C GLY A 85 -8.27 7.08 1.74
N VAL A 86 -9.51 6.94 1.29
CA VAL A 86 -10.66 7.71 1.78
C VAL A 86 -11.54 6.82 2.65
N PHE A 87 -11.99 7.36 3.78
CA PHE A 87 -12.93 6.69 4.68
C PHE A 87 -14.13 7.59 4.92
N ILE A 88 -15.34 7.04 4.76
CA ILE A 88 -16.60 7.70 5.05
C ILE A 88 -17.47 6.70 5.83
N LEU A 89 -17.93 7.12 7.01
CA LEU A 89 -18.88 6.36 7.81
C LEU A 89 -20.16 7.19 7.97
N TRP A 90 -21.28 6.58 7.62
CA TRP A 90 -22.61 7.14 7.82
C TRP A 90 -23.50 6.12 8.52
N ASP A 91 -24.05 6.48 9.69
CA ASP A 91 -25.03 5.67 10.40
C ASP A 91 -26.42 6.33 10.30
N PRO A 92 -27.39 5.71 9.61
CA PRO A 92 -28.75 6.26 9.51
C PRO A 92 -29.51 6.24 10.86
N ARG A 93 -29.04 5.48 11.84
CA ARG A 93 -29.69 5.32 13.16
C ARG A 93 -29.24 6.37 14.17
N HIS A 94 -28.06 6.96 13.95
CA HIS A 94 -27.44 7.89 14.89
C HIS A 94 -26.84 9.09 14.15
N ASN A 95 -27.22 10.30 14.54
CA ASN A 95 -26.62 11.51 13.99
C ASN A 95 -25.34 11.86 14.74
N HIS A 96 -24.20 11.50 14.16
CA HIS A 96 -22.85 11.78 14.66
C HIS A 96 -22.33 13.20 14.34
N GLN A 97 -23.21 14.12 13.92
CA GLN A 97 -22.91 15.53 13.64
C GLN A 97 -21.83 15.80 12.58
N GLY A 98 -21.39 14.79 11.83
CA GLY A 98 -20.44 14.93 10.72
C GLY A 98 -19.09 15.48 11.15
N GLN A 99 -18.12 14.60 11.39
CA GLN A 99 -16.77 15.00 11.80
C GLN A 99 -15.73 14.64 10.75
N ALA A 100 -14.80 15.57 10.46
CA ALA A 100 -13.58 15.27 9.74
C ALA A 100 -12.59 14.57 10.68
N ILE A 101 -12.06 13.43 10.25
CA ILE A 101 -11.12 12.62 11.03
C ILE A 101 -9.92 12.31 10.16
N ASP A 102 -8.74 12.69 10.66
CA ASP A 102 -7.46 12.45 10.00
C ASP A 102 -6.66 11.37 10.75
N GLY A 103 -5.65 10.82 10.06
CA GLY A 103 -4.68 9.89 10.66
C GLY A 103 -5.28 8.52 11.02
N LEU A 104 -6.38 8.14 10.39
CA LEU A 104 -6.91 6.78 10.48
C LEU A 104 -5.97 5.79 9.81
N GLN A 105 -5.98 4.55 10.30
CA GLN A 105 -5.30 3.42 9.68
C GLN A 105 -6.33 2.50 9.04
N LEU A 106 -5.96 1.82 7.95
CA LEU A 106 -6.82 0.81 7.32
C LEU A 106 -7.33 -0.23 8.34
N MET A 107 -6.51 -0.56 9.33
CA MET A 107 -6.87 -1.51 10.38
C MET A 107 -7.98 -1.03 11.31
N ASP A 108 -8.30 0.27 11.35
CA ASP A 108 -9.38 0.83 12.16
C ASP A 108 -10.77 0.47 11.61
N VAL A 109 -10.86 0.04 10.34
CA VAL A 109 -12.15 -0.27 9.68
C VAL A 109 -12.84 -1.46 10.34
N THR A 110 -12.14 -2.59 10.53
CA THR A 110 -12.73 -3.81 11.10
C THR A 110 -13.33 -3.62 12.50
N PRO A 111 -12.60 -3.09 13.51
CA PRO A 111 -13.18 -2.87 14.84
C PRO A 111 -14.34 -1.86 14.80
N THR A 112 -14.28 -0.85 13.93
CA THR A 112 -15.37 0.13 13.77
C THR A 112 -16.64 -0.51 13.22
N VAL A 113 -16.54 -1.36 12.19
CA VAL A 113 -17.70 -2.06 11.61
C VAL A 113 -18.34 -2.98 12.65
N LEU A 114 -17.55 -3.75 13.39
CA LEU A 114 -18.06 -4.66 14.44
C LEU A 114 -18.80 -3.88 15.54
N ASP A 115 -18.24 -2.75 15.97
CA ASP A 115 -18.84 -1.88 16.98
C ASP A 115 -20.17 -1.26 16.49
N VAL A 116 -20.25 -0.79 15.24
CA VAL A 116 -21.48 -0.28 14.61
C VAL A 116 -22.56 -1.37 14.50
N MET A 117 -22.15 -2.62 14.33
CA MET A 117 -23.05 -3.79 14.27
C MET A 117 -23.45 -4.33 15.66
N GLY A 118 -22.86 -3.81 16.75
CA GLY A 118 -23.08 -4.33 18.10
C GLY A 118 -22.52 -5.74 18.32
N VAL A 119 -21.51 -6.13 17.54
CA VAL A 119 -20.85 -7.43 17.64
C VAL A 119 -19.59 -7.29 18.50
N PRO A 120 -19.33 -8.20 19.46
CA PRO A 120 -18.11 -8.17 20.24
C PRO A 120 -16.86 -8.17 19.35
N ILE A 121 -15.93 -7.25 19.60
CA ILE A 121 -14.66 -7.18 18.88
C ILE A 121 -13.74 -8.29 19.42
N PRO A 122 -13.30 -9.26 18.60
CA PRO A 122 -12.40 -10.31 19.04
C PRO A 122 -11.05 -9.77 19.50
N GLU A 123 -10.46 -10.44 20.49
CA GLU A 123 -9.09 -10.16 20.92
C GLU A 123 -8.10 -10.34 19.76
N GLY A 124 -7.11 -9.45 19.67
CA GLY A 124 -6.06 -9.52 18.64
C GLY A 124 -6.41 -8.85 17.31
N ILE A 125 -7.62 -8.32 17.14
CA ILE A 125 -7.92 -7.38 16.05
C ILE A 125 -7.07 -6.12 16.21
N GLN A 126 -6.40 -5.71 15.13
CA GLN A 126 -5.63 -4.45 15.10
C GLN A 126 -6.55 -3.27 14.84
N GLY A 127 -6.04 -2.08 15.14
CA GLY A 127 -6.77 -0.82 14.98
C GLY A 127 -7.60 -0.46 16.20
N ARG A 128 -8.37 0.61 16.06
CA ARG A 128 -9.27 1.14 17.08
C ARG A 128 -10.61 1.50 16.45
N VAL A 129 -11.65 1.54 17.27
CA VAL A 129 -12.94 2.08 16.86
C VAL A 129 -12.75 3.57 16.55
N VAL A 130 -13.16 3.97 15.35
CA VAL A 130 -13.13 5.37 14.91
C VAL A 130 -14.10 6.18 15.79
N PRO A 131 -13.64 7.31 16.37
CA PRO A 131 -14.51 8.21 17.11
C PRO A 131 -15.68 8.69 16.24
N ARG A 132 -16.88 8.73 16.81
CA ARG A 132 -18.10 9.16 16.15
C ARG A 132 -19.09 9.73 17.16
#